data_AF-A0A2E4K2U8-F1
#
_entry.id   AF-A0A2E4K2U8-F1
#
_cell.length_a   1.000
_cell.length_b   1.000
_cell.length_c   1.000
_cell.angle_alpha   90.00
_cell.angle_beta   90.00
_cell.angle_gamma   90.00
#
_symmetry.space_group_name_H-M   'P 1'
#
loop_
_entity.id
_entity.type
_entity.pdbx_description
1 polymer ?
#
loop_
_entity_poly.entity_id
_entity_poly.type
_entity_poly.pdbx_seq_one_letter_code
_entity_poly.pdbx_strand_id
1 'polypeptide(L)'
;MAKFHGFGSCVQCSVACTPGNFLDHERKRFCTACWVERNNPGHPDLDQIRQKVTSAVEEWKCTKWSREEGPLPLGPQPHRK
;
A
#
# COMPACT_ATOMS: atom_id res chain seq x y z
N MET A 1 10.93 15.07 12.19
CA MET A 1 9.89 14.28 11.49
C MET A 1 10.28 12.81 11.54
N ALA A 2 9.42 11.94 12.05
CA ALA A 2 9.65 10.49 11.95
C ALA A 2 9.66 10.11 10.46
N LYS A 3 10.71 9.41 10.03
CA LYS A 3 10.81 8.94 8.64
C LYS A 3 9.73 7.87 8.44
N PHE A 4 8.76 8.14 7.56
CA PHE A 4 7.80 7.13 7.14
C PHE A 4 8.50 6.17 6.18
N HIS A 5 8.77 4.94 6.64
CA HIS A 5 9.47 3.91 5.86
C HIS A 5 8.54 3.13 4.91
N GLY A 6 7.27 3.51 4.80
CA GLY A 6 6.27 2.78 4.04
C GLY A 6 5.84 1.47 4.70
N PHE A 7 4.82 0.83 4.14
CA PHE A 7 4.32 -0.46 4.60
C PHE A 7 5.03 -1.66 3.93
N GLY A 8 6.00 -1.43 3.04
CA GLY A 8 6.74 -2.51 2.37
C GLY A 8 5.90 -3.29 1.35
N SER A 9 6.34 -4.51 1.03
CA SER A 9 5.69 -5.40 0.04
C SER A 9 5.56 -6.81 0.58
N CYS A 10 4.58 -7.55 0.07
CA CYS A 10 4.38 -8.96 0.39
C CYS A 10 5.55 -9.81 -0.15
N VAL A 11 6.09 -10.72 0.67
CA VAL A 11 7.17 -11.63 0.26
C VAL A 11 6.73 -12.64 -0.81
N GLN A 12 5.44 -12.99 -0.85
CA GLN A 12 4.92 -14.02 -1.77
C GLN A 12 4.55 -13.46 -3.15
N CYS A 13 3.79 -12.37 -3.18
CA CYS A 13 3.26 -11.81 -4.44
C CYS A 13 3.88 -10.46 -4.83
N SER A 14 4.80 -9.92 -4.03
CA SER A 14 5.46 -8.62 -4.25
C SER A 14 4.53 -7.41 -4.35
N VAL A 15 3.24 -7.57 -4.07
CA VAL A 15 2.27 -6.48 -4.02
C VAL A 15 2.60 -5.55 -2.85
N ALA A 16 2.51 -4.24 -3.08
CA ALA A 16 2.71 -3.23 -2.04
C ALA A 16 1.67 -3.40 -0.92
N CYS A 17 2.12 -3.34 0.32
CA CYS A 17 1.21 -3.36 1.46
C CYS A 17 0.54 -1.99 1.61
N THR A 18 -0.75 -2.00 1.93
CA THR A 18 -1.51 -0.79 2.29
C THR A 18 -1.88 -0.84 3.77
N PRO A 19 -2.26 0.30 4.39
CA PRO A 19 -2.74 0.29 5.77
C PRO A 19 -3.83 -0.78 5.96
N GLY A 20 -3.67 -1.63 6.98
CA GLY A 20 -4.67 -2.66 7.33
C GLY A 20 -4.69 -3.93 6.47
N ASN A 21 -3.91 -4.01 5.37
CA ASN A 21 -3.93 -5.17 4.46
C ASN A 21 -2.63 -6.00 4.47
N PHE A 22 -1.88 -5.96 5.58
CA PHE A 22 -0.66 -6.75 5.74
C PHE A 22 -0.53 -7.33 7.15
N LEU A 23 0.28 -8.37 7.25
CA LEU A 23 0.64 -9.03 8.49
C LEU A 23 2.12 -9.39 8.46
N ASP A 24 2.81 -9.15 9.57
CA ASP A 24 4.19 -9.57 9.76
C ASP A 24 4.22 -10.87 10.57
N HIS A 25 4.83 -11.91 10.01
CA HIS A 25 5.02 -13.20 10.64
C HIS A 25 6.47 -13.66 10.47
N GLU A 26 7.14 -14.04 11.56
CA GLU A 26 8.55 -14.47 11.54
C GLU A 26 9.50 -13.49 10.82
N ARG A 27 9.28 -12.17 11.02
CA ARG A 27 10.02 -11.09 10.35
C ARG A 27 9.83 -11.05 8.81
N LYS A 28 8.86 -11.78 8.28
CA LYS A 28 8.44 -11.74 6.87
C LYS A 28 7.09 -11.04 6.77
N ARG A 29 6.94 -10.16 5.78
CA ARG A 29 5.70 -9.43 5.54
C ARG A 29 4.85 -10.15 4.49
N PHE A 30 3.58 -10.35 4.81
CA PHE A 30 2.60 -10.96 3.91
C PHE A 30 1.43 -10.01 3.72
N CYS A 31 0.84 -9.98 2.52
CA CYS A 31 -0.51 -9.43 2.38
C CYS A 31 -1.50 -10.40 3.03
N THR A 32 -2.64 -9.88 3.46
CA THR A 32 -3.72 -10.66 4.08
C THR A 32 -4.16 -11.83 3.21
N ALA A 33 -4.27 -11.64 1.89
CA ALA A 33 -4.60 -12.70 0.94
C ALA A 33 -3.60 -13.87 0.97
N CYS A 34 -2.30 -13.61 0.83
CA CYS A 34 -1.28 -14.66 0.83
C CYS A 34 -1.14 -15.33 2.20
N TRP A 35 -1.40 -14.60 3.29
CA TRP A 35 -1.41 -15.17 4.63
C TRP A 35 -2.59 -16.13 4.84
N VAL A 36 -3.79 -15.74 4.41
CA VAL A 36 -4.99 -16.59 4.51
C VAL A 36 -4.84 -17.81 3.61
N GLU A 37 -4.36 -17.66 2.37
CA GLU A 37 -4.13 -18.78 1.47
C GLU A 37 -3.14 -19.81 2.03
N ARG A 38 -2.09 -19.35 2.72
CA ARG A 38 -1.10 -20.23 3.34
C ARG A 38 -1.67 -21.05 4.51
N ASN A 39 -2.54 -20.45 5.32
CA ASN A 39 -3.06 -21.09 6.53
C ASN A 39 -4.41 -21.79 6.31
N ASN A 40 -5.20 -21.33 5.35
CA ASN A 40 -6.49 -21.88 4.99
C ASN A 40 -6.72 -21.73 3.46
N PRO A 41 -6.16 -22.63 2.65
CA PRO A 41 -6.25 -22.57 1.19
C PRO A 41 -7.67 -22.74 0.64
N GLY A 42 -8.61 -23.24 1.46
CA GLY A 42 -10.03 -23.44 1.09
C GLY A 42 -10.95 -22.35 1.61
N HIS A 43 -10.43 -21.21 2.07
CA HIS A 43 -11.29 -20.16 2.63
C HIS A 43 -12.21 -19.56 1.55
N PRO A 44 -13.54 -19.57 1.75
CA PRO A 44 -14.51 -19.21 0.71
C PRO A 44 -14.36 -17.77 0.21
N ASP A 45 -13.89 -16.86 1.07
CA ASP A 45 -13.71 -15.45 0.70
C ASP A 45 -12.29 -15.09 0.20
N LEU A 46 -11.45 -16.07 -0.17
CA LEU A 46 -10.08 -15.80 -0.63
C LEU A 46 -10.02 -14.82 -1.81
N ASP A 47 -10.89 -15.01 -2.79
CA ASP A 47 -10.94 -14.15 -3.97
C ASP A 47 -11.42 -12.74 -3.63
N GLN A 48 -12.36 -12.60 -2.69
CA GLN A 48 -12.78 -11.29 -2.21
C GLN A 48 -11.65 -10.58 -1.47
N ILE A 49 -10.89 -11.29 -0.63
CA ILE A 49 -9.74 -10.72 0.08
C ILE A 49 -8.66 -10.28 -0.92
N ARG A 50 -8.40 -11.10 -1.96
CA ARG A 50 -7.47 -10.73 -3.04
C ARG A 50 -7.91 -9.46 -3.77
N GLN A 51 -9.18 -9.35 -4.14
CA GLN A 51 -9.71 -8.14 -4.77
C GLN A 51 -9.57 -6.93 -3.85
N LYS A 52 -9.91 -7.04 -2.56
CA LYS A 52 -9.75 -5.95 -1.59
C LYS A 52 -8.31 -5.46 -1.49
N VAL A 53 -7.33 -6.37 -1.45
CA VAL A 53 -5.91 -5.99 -1.42
C VAL A 53 -5.53 -5.24 -2.70
N THR A 54 -5.91 -5.75 -3.87
CA THR A 54 -5.59 -5.12 -5.16
C THR A 54 -6.21 -3.73 -5.29
N SER A 55 -7.50 -3.59 -4.98
CA SER A 55 -8.21 -2.31 -5.04
C SER A 55 -7.63 -1.29 -4.06
N ALA A 56 -7.30 -1.71 -2.83
CA ALA A 56 -6.65 -0.82 -1.87
C ALA A 56 -5.28 -0.33 -2.37
N VAL A 57 -4.52 -1.18 -3.06
CA VAL A 57 -3.23 -0.78 -3.65
C VAL A 57 -3.41 0.22 -4.79
N GLU A 58 -4.41 0.03 -5.63
CA GLU A 58 -4.75 0.97 -6.71
C GLU A 58 -5.17 2.33 -6.13
N GLU A 59 -6.06 2.35 -5.15
CA GLU A 59 -6.49 3.57 -4.47
C GLU A 59 -5.34 4.26 -3.75
N TRP A 60 -4.51 3.51 -3.03
CA TRP A 60 -3.35 4.06 -2.31
C TRP A 60 -2.32 4.68 -3.26
N LYS A 61 -2.14 4.12 -4.46
CA LYS A 61 -1.32 4.74 -5.51
C LYS A 61 -1.91 6.09 -5.92
N CYS A 62 -3.23 6.24 -5.95
CA CYS A 62 -3.90 7.49 -6.29
C CYS A 62 -3.86 8.52 -5.13
N THR A 63 -4.01 8.10 -3.87
CA THR A 63 -3.95 9.00 -2.71
C THR A 63 -2.60 9.72 -2.60
N LYS A 64 -1.49 9.01 -2.87
CA LYS A 64 -0.14 9.61 -2.91
C LYS A 64 -0.01 10.72 -3.97
N TRP A 65 -0.90 10.74 -4.96
CA TRP A 65 -0.92 11.68 -6.09
C TRP A 65 -2.14 12.63 -6.04
N SER A 66 -2.79 12.80 -4.89
CA SER A 66 -3.85 13.81 -4.80
C SER A 66 -3.21 15.20 -4.97
N ARG A 67 -3.67 15.95 -5.99
CA ARG A 67 -3.30 17.36 -6.20
C ARG A 67 -3.81 18.28 -5.09
N GLU A 68 -4.59 17.74 -4.16
CA GLU A 68 -5.28 18.46 -3.09
C GLU A 68 -4.39 18.62 -1.85
N GLU A 69 -3.36 17.79 -1.67
CA GLU A 69 -2.47 17.83 -0.48
C GLU A 69 -1.36 18.90 -0.51
N GLY A 70 -1.35 19.80 -1.50
CA GLY A 70 -0.61 21.05 -1.36
C GLY A 70 -0.43 21.80 -2.67
N PRO A 71 -0.37 23.15 -2.63
CA PRO A 71 0.13 23.90 -3.78
C PRO A 71 1.49 23.32 -4.14
N LEU A 72 1.71 23.04 -5.44
CA LEU A 72 3.06 22.87 -5.95
C LEU A 72 3.88 24.03 -5.37
N PRO A 73 5.03 23.79 -4.70
CA PRO A 73 5.81 24.86 -4.12
C PRO A 73 6.02 25.87 -5.24
N LEU A 74 5.57 27.10 -5.02
CA LEU A 74 5.82 28.17 -5.98
C LEU A 74 7.32 28.16 -6.17
N GLY A 75 7.75 27.84 -7.39
CA GLY A 75 9.15 27.87 -7.76
C GLY A 75 9.73 29.25 -7.39
N PRO A 76 11.06 29.35 -7.23
CA PRO A 76 11.69 30.61 -6.87
C PRO A 76 11.13 31.74 -7.75
N GLN A 77 10.65 32.80 -7.11
CA GLN A 77 10.07 33.92 -7.84
C GLN A 77 11.11 34.45 -8.84
N PRO A 78 10.73 34.73 -10.09
CA PRO A 78 11.65 35.32 -11.04
C PRO A 78 12.21 36.61 -10.45
N HIS A 79 13.54 36.73 -10.47
CA HIS A 79 14.24 37.90 -9.91
C HIS A 79 13.86 39.22 -10.63
N ARG A 80 13.25 39.15 -11.82
CA ARG A 80 12.83 40.31 -12.59
C ARG A 80 11.30 40.39 -12.63
N LYS A 81 10.78 41.55 -12.24
CA LYS A 81 9.38 41.96 -12.38
C LYS A 81 9.02 42.20 -13.83
#